data_AF-A0A8J2KYM3-F1
#
_entry.id   AF-A0A8J2KYM3-F1
#
_cell.length_a   1.000
_cell.length_b   1.000
_cell.length_c   1.000
_cell.angle_alpha   90.00
_cell.angle_beta   90.00
_cell.angle_gamma   90.00
#
_symmetry.space_group_name_H-M   'P 1'
#
loop_
_entity.id
_entity.type
_entity.pdbx_description
1 polymer ?
#
loop_
_entity_poly.entity_id
_entity_poly.type
_entity_poly.pdbx_seq_one_letter_code
_entity_poly.pdbx_strand_id
1 'polypeptide(L)'
;MQVEDFVDDVQKLIDLESSSFNEGSLNWTSYGSLEQINEFLVEQNKKHPNITELFSIGKSHEGRDLLVLKISRGGAPKKTIWLDANIHAREWITSAVA
;
A
#
# COMPACT_ATOMS: atom_id res chain seq x y z
N MET A 1 -29.02 -14.56 24.71
CA MET A 1 -28.12 -13.94 23.71
C MET A 1 -27.60 -15.08 22.85
N GLN A 2 -27.89 -15.10 21.55
CA GLN A 2 -27.25 -16.05 20.63
C GLN A 2 -25.89 -15.47 20.24
N VAL A 3 -24.89 -16.34 20.17
CA VAL A 3 -23.53 -16.03 19.71
C VAL A 3 -23.28 -16.93 18.50
N GLU A 4 -22.69 -16.36 17.46
CA GLU A 4 -22.28 -17.05 16.24
C GLU A 4 -20.80 -16.76 16.00
N ASP A 5 -20.06 -17.80 15.66
CA ASP A 5 -18.65 -17.69 15.28
C ASP A 5 -18.57 -17.46 13.76
N PHE A 6 -18.08 -16.29 13.36
CA PHE A 6 -17.91 -15.95 11.94
C PHE A 6 -16.65 -16.58 11.33
N VAL A 7 -15.65 -16.90 12.17
CA VAL A 7 -14.37 -17.44 11.76
C VAL A 7 -13.93 -18.47 12.80
N ASP A 8 -13.84 -19.73 12.38
CA ASP A 8 -13.47 -20.85 13.26
C ASP A 8 -12.00 -20.78 13.71
N ASP A 9 -11.09 -20.38 12.81
CA ASP A 9 -9.65 -20.29 13.07
C ASP A 9 -9.03 -19.09 12.32
N VAL A 10 -8.83 -18.00 13.05
CA VAL A 10 -8.21 -16.77 12.52
C VAL A 10 -6.73 -16.99 12.20
N GLN A 11 -6.02 -17.83 12.97
CA GLN A 11 -4.60 -18.07 12.76
C GLN A 11 -4.36 -18.75 11.41
N LYS A 12 -5.21 -19.73 11.06
CA LYS A 12 -5.14 -20.39 9.76
C LYS A 12 -5.31 -19.42 8.58
N LEU A 13 -6.15 -18.38 8.72
CA LEU A 13 -6.33 -17.37 7.68
C LEU A 13 -5.11 -16.43 7.57
N ILE A 14 -4.52 -16.05 8.71
CA ILE A 14 -3.28 -15.26 8.74
C ILE A 14 -2.13 -16.05 8.13
N ASP A 15 -2.00 -17.33 8.48
CA ASP A 15 -0.97 -18.22 7.96
C ASP A 15 -1.12 -18.41 6.45
N LEU A 16 -2.36 -18.59 5.96
CA LEU A 16 -2.65 -18.67 4.52
C LEU A 16 -2.19 -17.42 3.77
N GLU A 17 -2.48 -16.24 4.30
CA GLU A 17 -2.03 -14.99 3.69
C GLU A 17 -0.50 -14.87 3.74
N SER A 18 0.11 -15.19 4.88
CA SER A 18 1.57 -15.14 5.03
C SER A 18 2.30 -16.15 4.14
N SER A 19 1.70 -17.32 3.88
CA SER A 19 2.26 -18.33 2.96
C SER A 19 2.10 -17.92 1.50
N SER A 20 1.17 -17.01 1.22
CA SER A 20 0.97 -16.40 -0.09
C SER A 20 1.93 -15.22 -0.32
N PHE A 21 2.84 -14.92 0.62
CA PHE A 21 4.00 -14.08 0.35
C PHE A 21 4.79 -14.68 -0.80
N ASN A 22 4.62 -14.11 -1.98
CA ASN A 22 5.57 -14.31 -3.05
C ASN A 22 6.82 -13.50 -2.71
N GLU A 23 7.99 -14.15 -2.69
CA GLU A 23 9.33 -13.50 -2.69
C GLU A 23 9.59 -12.75 -4.02
N GLY A 24 8.66 -11.88 -4.42
CA GLY A 24 8.64 -11.20 -5.70
C GLY A 24 7.95 -9.85 -5.66
N SER A 25 7.74 -9.25 -6.85
CA SER A 25 7.12 -7.95 -6.98
C SER A 25 5.63 -7.97 -6.58
N LEU A 26 5.14 -6.79 -6.20
CA LEU A 26 3.73 -6.57 -5.89
C LEU A 26 2.84 -7.02 -7.07
N ASN A 27 1.74 -7.71 -6.75
CA ASN A 27 0.72 -8.14 -7.70
C ASN A 27 -0.69 -7.76 -7.20
N TRP A 28 -1.71 -7.97 -8.03
CA TRP A 28 -3.08 -7.52 -7.76
C TRP A 28 -3.97 -8.58 -7.11
N THR A 29 -3.39 -9.72 -6.73
CA THR A 29 -4.11 -10.91 -6.23
C THR A 29 -3.65 -11.36 -4.85
N SER A 30 -2.72 -10.64 -4.21
CA SER A 30 -2.22 -10.90 -2.85
C SER A 30 -1.96 -9.58 -2.10
N TYR A 31 -1.85 -9.63 -0.77
CA TYR A 31 -1.47 -8.43 0.00
C TYR A 31 0.06 -8.25 0.03
N GLY A 32 0.52 -7.04 -0.26
CA GLY A 32 1.94 -6.70 -0.27
C GLY A 32 2.46 -6.29 1.10
N SER A 33 3.71 -6.65 1.39
CA SER A 33 4.46 -6.06 2.52
C SER A 33 4.72 -4.56 2.32
N LEU A 34 5.05 -3.86 3.41
CA LEU A 34 5.50 -2.48 3.34
C LEU A 34 6.71 -2.29 2.42
N GLU A 35 7.64 -3.24 2.42
CA GLU A 35 8.83 -3.21 1.56
C GLU A 35 8.45 -3.29 0.08
N GLN A 36 7.62 -4.28 -0.29
CA GLN A 36 7.13 -4.44 -1.66
C GLN A 36 6.32 -3.23 -2.14
N ILE A 37 5.49 -2.63 -1.27
CA ILE A 37 4.74 -1.42 -1.60
C ILE A 37 5.70 -0.26 -1.87
N ASN A 38 6.71 -0.04 -1.01
CA ASN A 38 7.69 1.02 -1.21
C ASN A 38 8.52 0.82 -2.48
N GLU A 39 8.96 -0.42 -2.74
CA GLU A 39 9.66 -0.78 -3.98
C GLU A 39 8.78 -0.53 -5.21
N PHE A 40 7.51 -0.90 -5.16
CA PHE A 40 6.54 -0.62 -6.21
C PHE A 40 6.46 0.88 -6.50
N LEU A 41 6.33 1.74 -5.49
CA LEU A 41 6.30 3.20 -5.68
C LEU A 41 7.58 3.73 -6.33
N VAL A 42 8.75 3.24 -5.90
CA VAL A 42 10.05 3.59 -6.49
C VAL A 42 10.12 3.16 -7.96
N GLU A 43 9.67 1.95 -8.28
CA GLU A 43 9.62 1.44 -9.65
C GLU A 43 8.67 2.25 -10.54
N GLN A 44 7.46 2.58 -10.06
CA GLN A 44 6.51 3.39 -10.83
C GLN A 44 7.08 4.79 -11.11
N ASN A 45 7.80 5.38 -10.15
CA ASN A 45 8.48 6.64 -10.36
C ASN A 45 9.59 6.54 -11.43
N LYS A 46 10.39 5.46 -11.40
CA LYS A 46 11.44 5.20 -12.41
C LYS A 46 10.89 4.89 -13.80
N LYS A 47 9.77 4.17 -13.89
CA LYS A 47 9.12 3.78 -15.17
C LYS A 47 8.37 4.94 -15.82
N HIS A 48 7.86 5.89 -15.03
CA HIS A 48 7.00 6.97 -15.51
C HIS A 48 7.43 8.39 -15.11
N PRO A 49 8.73 8.75 -15.18
CA PRO A 49 9.28 9.97 -14.56
C PRO A 49 8.70 11.28 -15.09
N ASN A 50 8.06 11.26 -16.26
CA ASN A 50 7.42 12.43 -16.86
C ASN A 50 6.06 12.76 -16.22
N ILE A 51 5.46 11.82 -15.51
CA ILE A 51 4.11 11.95 -14.93
C ILE A 51 4.05 11.59 -13.44
N THR A 52 5.14 11.14 -12.85
CA THR A 52 5.22 10.77 -11.43
C THR A 52 6.30 11.58 -10.71
N GLU A 53 6.04 11.89 -9.44
CA GLU A 53 6.99 12.48 -8.51
C GLU A 53 6.84 11.77 -7.17
N LEU A 54 7.86 11.01 -6.77
CA LEU A 54 7.91 10.32 -5.48
C LEU A 54 8.69 11.16 -4.47
N PHE A 55 8.07 11.46 -3.34
CA PHE A 55 8.71 12.22 -2.25
C PHE A 55 8.22 11.75 -0.89
N SER A 56 9.00 12.04 0.15
CA SER A 56 8.64 11.78 1.54
C SER A 56 7.99 13.03 2.14
N ILE A 57 6.85 12.88 2.80
CA ILE A 57 6.18 13.96 3.55
C ILE A 57 6.60 14.01 5.03
N GLY A 58 7.46 13.08 5.46
CA GLY A 58 7.93 13.00 6.82
C GLY A 58 8.41 11.61 7.19
N LYS A 59 8.63 11.39 8.50
CA LYS A 59 9.01 10.10 9.06
C LYS A 59 7.94 9.59 10.00
N SER A 60 7.72 8.28 10.03
CA SER A 60 6.92 7.62 11.06
C SER A 60 7.62 7.70 12.42
N HIS A 61 6.93 7.28 13.48
CA HIS A 61 7.52 7.18 14.82
C HIS A 61 8.78 6.28 14.85
N GLU A 62 8.77 5.20 14.06
CA GLU A 62 9.90 4.27 13.95
C GLU A 62 10.93 4.69 12.88
N GLY A 63 10.84 5.93 12.36
CA GLY A 63 11.83 6.52 11.45
C GLY A 63 11.71 6.10 9.98
N ARG A 64 10.59 5.47 9.58
CA ARG A 64 10.35 5.08 8.18
C ARG A 64 9.83 6.27 7.36
N ASP A 65 10.22 6.37 6.09
CA ASP A 65 9.68 7.41 5.19
C ASP A 65 8.17 7.24 4.96
N LEU A 66 7.46 8.35 5.00
CA LEU A 66 6.05 8.43 4.59
C LEU A 66 6.00 8.88 3.13
N LEU A 67 6.01 7.90 2.22
CA LEU A 67 6.10 8.15 0.79
C LEU A 67 4.76 8.57 0.19
N VAL A 68 4.82 9.54 -0.73
CA VAL A 68 3.70 9.99 -1.56
C VAL A 68 4.13 9.95 -3.02
N LEU A 69 3.33 9.28 -3.86
CA LEU A 69 3.50 9.31 -5.31
C LEU A 69 2.49 10.29 -5.92
N LYS A 70 2.97 11.46 -6.32
CA LYS A 70 2.16 12.43 -7.05
C LYS A 70 2.11 12.05 -8.53
N ILE A 71 0.90 11.96 -9.08
CA ILE A 71 0.67 11.68 -10.50
C ILE A 71 0.14 12.93 -11.19
N SER A 72 0.89 13.49 -12.16
CA SER A 72 0.49 14.68 -12.90
C SER A 72 1.27 14.82 -14.20
N ARG A 73 0.58 15.18 -15.30
CA ARG A 73 1.23 15.58 -16.58
C ARG A 73 1.86 16.98 -16.56
N GLY A 74 2.07 17.58 -15.38
CA GLY A 74 2.58 18.95 -15.24
C GLY A 74 1.64 20.05 -15.76
N GLY A 75 2.14 21.28 -15.86
CA GLY A 75 1.41 22.46 -16.36
C GLY A 75 0.95 23.43 -15.27
N ALA A 76 0.03 24.33 -15.65
CA ALA A 76 -0.58 25.32 -14.74
C ALA A 76 -1.14 24.69 -13.46
N PRO A 77 -1.32 25.47 -12.36
CA PRO A 77 -1.92 24.97 -11.13
C PRO A 77 -3.21 24.19 -11.39
N LYS A 78 -3.23 22.92 -10.98
CA LYS A 78 -4.39 22.04 -11.14
C LYS A 78 -5.06 21.83 -9.80
N LYS A 79 -6.35 21.55 -9.84
CA LYS A 79 -7.05 20.98 -8.68
C LYS A 79 -6.42 19.62 -8.37
N THR A 80 -6.14 19.37 -7.10
CA THR A 80 -5.53 18.14 -6.62
C THR A 80 -6.58 17.30 -5.89
N ILE A 81 -6.51 15.98 -6.08
CA ILE A 81 -7.27 15.00 -5.29
C ILE A 81 -6.24 14.30 -4.41
N TRP A 82 -6.54 14.22 -3.12
CA TRP A 82 -5.74 13.45 -2.16
C TRP A 82 -6.40 12.09 -1.95
N LEU A 83 -5.59 11.04 -2.04
CA LEU A 83 -5.99 9.66 -1.77
C LEU A 83 -4.96 9.09 -0.80
N ASP A 84 -5.42 8.50 0.30
CA ASP A 84 -4.61 7.77 1.25
C ASP A 84 -5.27 6.42 1.56
N ALA A 85 -4.44 5.50 2.07
CA ALA A 85 -4.83 4.15 2.45
C ALA A 85 -4.04 3.73 3.70
N ASN A 86 -4.48 2.65 4.36
CA ASN A 86 -3.77 2.06 5.51
C ASN A 86 -3.53 2.99 6.70
N ILE A 87 -4.41 3.98 6.96
CA ILE A 87 -4.41 4.70 8.26
C ILE A 87 -4.54 3.72 9.44
N HIS A 88 -5.33 2.65 9.27
CA HIS A 88 -5.36 1.53 10.21
C HIS A 88 -4.61 0.31 9.64
N ALA A 89 -3.62 -0.18 10.40
CA ALA A 89 -2.69 -1.22 9.94
C ALA A 89 -3.33 -2.57 9.56
N ARG A 90 -4.54 -2.87 10.05
CA ARG A 90 -5.24 -4.15 9.80
C ARG A 90 -6.15 -4.13 8.56
N GLU A 91 -6.31 -2.97 7.92
CA GLU A 91 -7.22 -2.81 6.77
C GLU A 91 -6.47 -3.03 5.45
N TRP A 92 -5.84 -4.21 5.29
CA TRP A 92 -4.92 -4.55 4.18
C TRP A 92 -5.53 -4.36 2.79
N ILE A 93 -6.84 -4.46 2.65
CA ILE A 93 -7.53 -4.21 1.39
C ILE A 93 -7.36 -2.77 0.87
N THR A 94 -7.15 -1.79 1.75
CA THR A 94 -7.06 -0.38 1.34
C THR A 94 -5.79 -0.09 0.53
N SER A 95 -4.63 -0.62 0.94
CA SER A 95 -3.37 -0.45 0.21
C SER A 95 -3.29 -1.32 -1.04
N ALA A 96 -4.01 -2.46 -1.09
CA ALA A 96 -4.13 -3.27 -2.29
C ALA A 96 -4.98 -2.60 -3.40
N VAL A 97 -5.85 -1.66 -3.04
CA VAL A 97 -6.74 -0.95 -3.98
C VAL A 97 -6.14 0.37 -4.50
N ALA A 98 -5.33 1.04 -3.69
CA ALA A 98 -4.77 2.37 -3.98
C ALA A 98 -3.73 2.35 -5.11
#